data_AF-D7F062-F1
#
_entry.id   AF-D7F062-F1
#
_cell.length_a   1.000
_cell.length_b   1.000
_cell.length_c   1.000
_cell.angle_alpha   90.00
_cell.angle_beta   90.00
_cell.angle_gamma   90.00
#
_symmetry.space_group_name_H-M   'P 1'
#
loop_
_entity.id
_entity.type
_entity.pdbx_description
1 polymer ?
#
loop_
_entity_poly.entity_id
_entity_poly.type
_entity_poly.pdbx_seq_one_letter_code
_entity_poly.pdbx_strand_id
1 'polypeptide(L)' 'QGVLEVYNTNLKCKCIQETSAFVPVNHIDKLQVFPPGNGCPNKEV' A
#
# COMPACT_ATOMS: atom_id res chain seq x y z
N GLN A 1 -1.53 -4.99 -29.50
CA GLN A 1 -2.51 -4.12 -28.83
C GLN A 1 -2.14 -4.05 -27.36
N GLY A 2 -1.66 -2.90 -26.89
CA GLY A 2 -1.50 -2.65 -25.46
C GLY A 2 -2.65 -1.75 -25.03
N VAL A 3 -3.56 -2.27 -24.21
CA VAL A 3 -4.63 -1.45 -23.63
C VAL A 3 -3.98 -0.61 -22.54
N LEU A 4 -3.92 0.71 -22.72
CA LEU A 4 -3.54 1.64 -21.66
C LEU A 4 -4.77 1.83 -20.76
N GLU A 5 -4.93 0.92 -19.80
CA GLU A 5 -5.95 1.01 -18.76
C GLU A 5 -5.56 2.11 -17.76
N VAL A 6 -5.73 3.39 -18.13
CA VAL A 6 -5.73 4.50 -17.16
C VAL A 6 -7.08 4.55 -16.47
N TYR A 7 -7.44 3.49 -15.75
CA TYR A 7 -8.53 3.56 -14.79
C TYR A 7 -8.04 4.41 -13.62
N ASN A 8 -8.43 5.69 -13.61
CA ASN A 8 -8.39 6.58 -12.44
C ASN A 8 -9.35 6.09 -11.33
N THR A 9 -9.36 4.80 -11.05
CA THR A 9 -9.89 4.30 -9.78
C THR A 9 -8.88 4.72 -8.71
N ASN A 10 -9.34 5.21 -7.57
CA ASN A 10 -8.53 5.62 -6.41
C ASN A 10 -7.75 4.44 -5.75
N LEU A 11 -7.09 3.60 -6.55
CA LEU A 11 -6.39 2.37 -6.15
C LEU A 11 -4.88 2.56 -6.08
N LYS A 12 -4.37 3.80 -6.01
CA LYS A 12 -2.93 4.04 -5.85
C LYS A 12 -2.48 3.57 -4.46
N CYS A 13 -1.20 3.23 -4.36
CA CYS A 13 -0.54 2.94 -3.09
C CYS A 13 -0.87 4.01 -2.04
N LYS A 14 -1.17 3.58 -0.82
CA LYS A 14 -1.55 4.48 0.28
C LYS A 14 -0.32 5.06 0.97
N CYS A 15 0.77 4.30 1.00
CA CYS A 15 2.03 4.72 1.60
C CYS A 15 2.83 5.55 0.59
N ILE A 16 3.23 6.75 0.99
CA ILE A 16 4.12 7.61 0.18
C ILE A 16 5.59 7.22 0.38
N GLN A 17 5.92 6.71 1.58
CA GLN A 17 7.26 6.30 1.99
C GLN A 17 7.16 5.15 3.00
N GLU A 18 8.24 4.39 3.11
CA GLU A 18 8.38 3.28 4.05
C GLU A 18 9.33 3.65 5.20
N THR A 19 9.20 2.96 6.32
CA THR A 19 10.12 3.05 7.46
C THR A 19 10.52 1.66 7.92
N SER A 20 11.78 1.53 8.34
CA SER A 20 12.32 0.31 8.97
C SER A 20 12.57 0.48 10.46
N ALA A 21 12.17 1.63 11.04
CA ALA A 21 12.30 1.87 12.47
C ALA A 21 11.45 0.89 13.28
N PHE A 22 11.99 0.38 14.38
CA PHE A 22 11.25 -0.48 15.28
C PHE A 22 10.15 0.31 16.00
N VAL A 23 8.90 -0.14 15.87
CA VAL A 23 7.75 0.37 16.62
C VAL A 23 7.34 -0.69 17.65
N PRO A 24 7.46 -0.41 18.96
CA PRO A 24 6.99 -1.32 20.00
C PRO A 24 5.51 -1.66 19.82
N VAL A 25 5.16 -2.96 19.90
CA VAL A 25 3.79 -3.45 19.63
C VAL A 25 2.75 -2.81 20.55
N ASN A 26 3.13 -2.49 21.79
CA ASN A 26 2.27 -1.79 22.76
C ASN A 26 1.93 -0.34 22.36
N HIS A 27 2.61 0.24 21.37
CA HIS A 27 2.28 1.56 20.80
C HIS A 27 1.39 1.46 19.55
N ILE A 28 1.08 0.25 19.06
CA ILE A 28 0.28 0.02 17.86
C ILE A 28 -1.18 -0.23 18.28
N ASP A 29 -2.05 0.75 18.02
CA ASP A 29 -3.50 0.60 18.24
C ASP A 29 -4.15 -0.22 17.10
N LYS A 30 -3.70 0.00 15.86
CA LYS A 30 -4.22 -0.69 14.67
C LYS A 30 -3.12 -0.90 13.65
N LEU A 31 -3.09 -2.10 13.05
CA LEU A 31 -2.23 -2.47 11.94
C LEU A 31 -3.11 -2.85 10.73
N GLN A 32 -2.79 -2.35 9.53
CA GLN A 32 -3.57 -2.65 8.33
C GLN A 32 -2.68 -3.18 7.22
N VAL A 33 -2.85 -4.45 6.89
CA VAL A 33 -2.09 -5.08 5.80
C VAL A 33 -2.90 -4.99 4.51
N PHE A 34 -2.30 -4.40 3.47
CA PHE A 34 -2.86 -4.35 2.13
C PHE A 34 -2.06 -5.26 1.18
N PRO A 35 -2.70 -6.28 0.58
CA PRO A 35 -2.02 -7.13 -0.39
C PRO A 35 -1.75 -6.35 -1.69
N PRO A 36 -0.73 -6.76 -2.47
CA PRO A 36 -0.47 -6.16 -3.77
C PRO A 36 -1.64 -6.44 -4.73
N GLY A 37 -1.95 -5.46 -5.58
CA GLY A 37 -3.01 -5.55 -6.58
C GLY A 37 -2.76 -4.61 -7.76
N ASN A 38 -3.67 -4.60 -8.73
CA ASN A 38 -3.44 -3.88 -9.99
C ASN A 38 -3.23 -2.36 -9.83
N GLY A 39 -3.73 -1.75 -8.75
CA GLY A 39 -3.52 -0.32 -8.48
C GLY A 39 -2.31 0.02 -7.60
N CYS A 40 -1.84 -0.94 -6.79
CA CYS A 40 -0.63 -0.82 -5.99
C CYS A 40 0.12 -2.16 -6.02
N PRO A 41 1.26 -2.25 -6.73
CA PRO A 41 2.00 -3.50 -6.86
C PRO A 41 2.73 -3.89 -5.56
N ASN A 42 2.77 -2.99 -4.58
CA ASN A 42 3.47 -3.18 -3.32
C ASN A 42 2.53 -3.80 -2.28
N LYS A 43 3.09 -4.65 -1.43
CA LYS A 43 2.45 -5.03 -0.18
C LYS A 43 2.67 -3.89 0.81
N GLU A 44 1.60 -3.32 1.35
CA GLU A 44 1.68 -2.24 2.34
C GLU A 44 1.22 -2.75 3.72
N VAL A 45 1.76 -2.15 4.77
CA VAL A 45 1.47 -2.45 6.17
C VAL A 45 1.34 -1.15 6.95
#